data_AF-A0A9E2K8M5-F1
#
_entry.id   AF-A0A9E2K8M5-F1
#
_cell.length_a   1.000
_cell.length_b   1.000
_cell.length_c   1.000
_cell.angle_alpha   90.00
_cell.angle_beta   90.00
_cell.angle_gamma   90.00
#
_symmetry.space_group_name_H-M   'P 1'
#
loop_
_entity.id
_entity.type
_entity.pdbx_description
1 polymer ?
#
loop_
_entity_poly.entity_id
_entity_poly.type
_entity_poly.pdbx_seq_one_letter_code
_entity_poly.pdbx_strand_id
1 'polypeptide(L)'
;MVTFVLVLVLVIALAVLAGFVAGYNKLRAADVRVDEALGGIDVQLTRRAALIPGLVGAVQGYATHEKAVLGRITDAQVALTAATAGTSVAQRSSAEREFDTAVGQVLALGQTYPQLNSSNNFLNLQQNLADTEDKLAFARQYYNDAAATVNRLRTTIPWMFVAGLAGVGEREFYQLPQ
;
A
#
# COMPACT_ATOMS: atom_id res chain seq x y z
N MET A 1 47.41 -27.40 24.25
CA MET A 1 46.38 -26.48 24.80
C MET A 1 46.16 -25.27 23.91
N VAL A 2 47.19 -24.51 23.54
CA VAL A 2 47.06 -23.29 22.69
C VAL A 2 46.38 -23.58 21.34
N THR A 3 46.78 -24.62 20.62
CA THR A 3 46.17 -25.00 19.32
C THR A 3 44.67 -25.31 19.44
N PHE A 4 44.25 -25.97 20.51
CA PHE A 4 42.84 -26.29 20.75
C PHE A 4 42.03 -25.01 21.01
N VAL A 5 42.57 -24.07 21.80
CA VAL A 5 41.95 -22.76 22.04
C VAL A 5 41.81 -21.97 20.74
N LEU A 6 42.85 -21.95 19.89
CA LEU A 6 42.81 -21.26 18.59
C LEU A 6 41.76 -21.85 17.65
N VAL A 7 41.65 -23.18 17.59
CA VAL A 7 40.62 -23.86 16.79
C VAL A 7 39.22 -23.54 17.31
N LEU A 8 39.01 -23.54 18.62
CA LEU A 8 37.73 -23.18 19.22
C LEU A 8 37.33 -21.73 18.89
N VAL A 9 38.26 -20.78 19.02
CA VAL A 9 38.02 -19.37 18.67
C VAL A 9 37.68 -19.22 17.20
N LEU A 10 38.39 -19.91 16.31
CA LEU A 10 38.12 -19.88 14.86
C LEU A 10 36.71 -20.41 14.55
N VAL A 11 36.32 -21.54 15.15
CA VAL A 11 34.98 -22.11 14.97
C VAL A 11 33.88 -21.16 15.44
N ILE A 12 34.06 -20.52 16.60
CA ILE A 12 33.12 -19.52 17.13
C ILE A 12 33.04 -18.31 16.18
N ALA A 13 34.18 -17.80 15.71
CA ALA A 13 34.22 -16.68 14.78
C ALA A 13 33.50 -16.99 13.47
N LEU A 14 33.70 -18.18 12.90
CA LEU A 14 33.00 -18.64 11.70
C LEU A 14 31.48 -18.79 11.95
N ALA A 15 31.07 -19.30 13.10
CA ALA A 15 29.65 -19.41 13.45
C ALA A 15 28.97 -18.03 13.57
N VAL A 16 29.64 -17.06 14.19
CA VAL A 16 29.15 -15.67 14.29
C VAL A 16 29.05 -15.03 12.91
N LEU A 17 30.07 -15.19 12.06
CA LEU A 17 30.07 -14.66 10.70
C LEU A 17 28.94 -15.27 9.85
N ALA A 18 28.74 -16.58 9.93
CA ALA A 18 27.65 -17.26 9.24
C ALA A 18 26.28 -16.75 9.70
N GLY A 19 26.09 -16.58 11.02
CA GLY A 19 24.87 -15.99 11.59
C GLY A 19 24.64 -14.55 11.13
N PHE A 20 25.69 -13.74 11.05
CA PHE A 20 25.64 -12.38 10.55
C PHE A 20 25.18 -12.31 9.09
N VAL A 21 25.81 -13.10 8.20
CA VAL A 21 25.46 -13.13 6.78
C VAL A 21 24.02 -13.62 6.57
N ALA A 22 23.61 -14.66 7.30
CA ALA A 22 22.24 -15.16 7.26
C ALA A 22 21.23 -14.09 7.71
N GLY A 23 21.53 -13.36 8.79
CA GLY A 23 20.68 -12.29 9.30
C GLY A 23 20.56 -11.10 8.36
N TYR A 24 21.69 -10.69 7.76
CA TYR A 24 21.75 -9.61 6.79
C TYR A 24 20.86 -9.92 5.58
N ASN A 25 21.03 -11.09 4.98
CA ASN A 25 20.24 -11.51 3.82
C ASN A 25 18.76 -11.64 4.17
N LYS A 26 18.43 -12.17 5.35
CA LYS A 26 17.04 -12.31 5.81
C LYS A 26 16.35 -10.96 5.98
N LEU A 27 17.02 -9.99 6.59
CA LEU A 27 16.49 -8.64 6.76
C LEU A 27 16.31 -7.94 5.42
N ARG A 28 17.31 -7.99 4.52
CA ARG A 28 17.20 -7.39 3.18
C ARG A 28 16.11 -8.03 2.34
N ALA A 29 15.95 -9.36 2.41
CA ALA A 29 14.86 -10.04 1.71
C ALA A 29 13.48 -9.63 2.25
N ALA A 30 13.34 -9.50 3.57
CA ALA A 30 12.10 -9.00 4.18
C ALA A 30 11.81 -7.55 3.77
N ASP A 31 12.84 -6.71 3.69
CA ASP A 31 12.74 -5.31 3.27
C ASP A 31 12.25 -5.17 1.82
N VAL A 32 12.85 -5.93 0.89
CA VAL A 32 12.40 -6.00 -0.51
C VAL A 32 10.94 -6.45 -0.61
N ARG A 33 10.54 -7.44 0.21
CA ARG A 33 9.15 -7.92 0.23
C ARG A 33 8.15 -6.84 0.66
N VAL A 34 8.54 -5.91 1.53
CA VAL A 34 7.70 -4.76 1.90
C VAL A 34 7.55 -3.81 0.71
N ASP A 35 8.62 -3.55 -0.03
CA ASP A 35 8.57 -2.68 -1.22
C ASP A 35 7.73 -3.32 -2.34
N GLU A 36 7.85 -4.64 -2.54
CA GLU A 36 6.99 -5.39 -3.46
C GLU A 36 5.52 -5.31 -3.06
N ALA A 37 5.22 -5.47 -1.77
CA ALA A 37 3.85 -5.36 -1.26
C ALA A 37 3.27 -3.95 -1.43
N LEU A 38 4.09 -2.92 -1.24
CA LEU A 38 3.69 -1.53 -1.48
C LEU A 38 3.40 -1.28 -2.97
N GLY A 39 4.20 -1.84 -3.87
CA GLY A 39 3.92 -1.82 -5.30
C GLY A 39 2.57 -2.46 -5.66
N GLY A 40 2.17 -3.51 -4.94
CA GLY A 40 0.84 -4.11 -5.08
C GLY A 40 -0.30 -3.15 -4.75
N ILE A 41 -0.15 -2.33 -3.70
CA ILE A 41 -1.09 -1.26 -3.35
C ILE A 41 -1.13 -0.22 -4.47
N ASP A 42 0.03 0.25 -4.93
CA ASP A 42 0.14 1.29 -5.96
C ASP A 42 -0.56 0.89 -7.27
N VAL A 43 -0.48 -0.38 -7.65
CA VAL A 43 -1.21 -0.91 -8.82
C VAL A 43 -2.73 -0.78 -8.65
N GLN A 44 -3.27 -1.09 -7.47
CA GLN A 44 -4.71 -0.99 -7.24
C GLN A 44 -5.18 0.46 -7.13
N LEU A 45 -4.42 1.33 -6.48
CA LEU A 45 -4.72 2.76 -6.41
C LEU A 45 -4.72 3.41 -7.81
N THR A 46 -3.71 3.08 -8.63
CA THR A 46 -3.62 3.55 -10.02
C THR A 46 -4.82 3.07 -10.83
N ARG A 47 -5.23 1.81 -10.67
CA ARG A 47 -6.41 1.25 -11.35
C ARG A 47 -7.69 1.99 -10.93
N ARG A 48 -7.89 2.28 -9.63
CA ARG A 48 -9.05 3.05 -9.14
C ARG A 48 -9.06 4.45 -9.73
N ALA A 49 -7.93 5.15 -9.70
CA ALA A 49 -7.78 6.50 -10.28
C ALA A 49 -8.11 6.51 -11.79
N ALA A 50 -7.70 5.48 -12.54
CA ALA A 50 -7.95 5.38 -13.97
C ALA A 50 -9.43 5.21 -14.35
N LEU A 51 -10.31 4.83 -13.40
CA LEU A 51 -11.76 4.71 -13.65
C LEU A 51 -12.49 6.06 -13.58
N ILE A 52 -11.89 7.08 -12.95
CA ILE A 52 -12.55 8.36 -12.67
C ILE A 52 -12.96 9.12 -13.94
N PRO A 53 -12.14 9.23 -15.00
CA PRO A 53 -12.57 9.93 -16.20
C PRO A 53 -13.84 9.33 -16.81
N GLY A 54 -13.97 8.00 -16.79
CA GLY A 54 -15.17 7.29 -17.24
C GLY A 54 -16.38 7.58 -16.33
N LEU A 55 -16.17 7.62 -15.02
CA LEU A 55 -17.20 7.99 -14.04
C LEU A 55 -17.68 9.43 -14.21
N VAL A 56 -16.77 10.38 -14.37
CA VAL A 56 -17.09 11.78 -14.63
C VAL A 56 -17.90 11.92 -15.92
N GLY A 57 -17.48 11.26 -17.01
CA GLY A 57 -18.21 11.28 -18.27
C GLY A 57 -19.63 10.69 -18.16
N ALA A 58 -19.79 9.57 -17.44
CA ALA A 58 -21.09 8.97 -17.21
C ALA A 58 -22.03 9.89 -16.40
N VAL A 59 -21.52 10.51 -15.34
CA VAL A 59 -22.30 11.41 -14.47
C VAL A 59 -22.66 12.71 -15.19
N GLN A 60 -21.74 13.30 -15.96
CA GLN A 60 -22.00 14.52 -16.73
C GLN A 60 -23.15 14.37 -17.74
N GLY A 61 -23.41 13.15 -18.24
CA GLY A 61 -24.54 12.88 -19.13
C GLY A 61 -25.91 13.06 -18.48
N TYR A 62 -26.00 13.00 -17.14
CA TYR A 62 -27.28 13.05 -16.40
C TYR A 62 -27.33 14.19 -15.37
N ALA A 63 -26.20 14.60 -14.80
CA ALA A 63 -26.11 15.53 -13.68
C ALA A 63 -25.12 16.69 -14.00
N THR A 64 -25.44 17.49 -15.01
CA THR A 64 -24.59 18.59 -15.51
C THR A 64 -24.39 19.74 -14.50
N HIS A 65 -25.28 19.87 -13.52
CA HIS A 65 -25.21 20.90 -12.48
C HIS A 65 -24.27 20.53 -11.31
N GLU A 66 -23.80 19.28 -11.23
CA GLU A 66 -22.98 18.77 -10.12
C GLU A 66 -21.49 19.03 -10.28
N LYS A 67 -21.13 20.22 -10.78
CA LYS A 67 -19.74 20.59 -11.07
C LYS A 67 -18.83 20.53 -9.84
N ALA A 68 -19.35 20.88 -8.66
CA ALA A 68 -18.58 20.85 -7.42
C ALA A 68 -18.22 19.41 -6.99
N VAL A 69 -19.14 18.45 -7.16
CA VAL A 69 -18.88 17.03 -6.86
C VAL A 69 -17.87 16.46 -7.86
N LEU A 70 -18.05 16.76 -9.15
CA LEU A 70 -17.15 16.31 -10.22
C LEU A 70 -15.75 16.92 -10.14
N GLY A 71 -15.64 18.18 -9.69
CA GLY A 71 -14.35 18.82 -9.40
C GLY A 71 -13.63 18.10 -8.27
N ARG A 72 -14.30 17.87 -7.14
CA ARG A 72 -13.71 17.20 -5.98
C ARG A 72 -13.16 15.80 -6.29
N ILE A 73 -13.87 14.99 -7.06
CA ILE A 73 -13.37 13.65 -7.44
C ILE A 73 -12.18 13.73 -8.40
N THR A 74 -12.14 14.75 -9.27
CA THR A 74 -11.00 14.98 -10.17
C THR A 74 -9.77 15.42 -9.36
N ASP A 75 -9.94 16.34 -8.42
CA ASP A 75 -8.87 16.78 -7.52
C ASP A 75 -8.34 15.60 -6.68
N ALA A 76 -9.24 14.78 -6.13
CA ALA A 76 -8.88 13.59 -5.37
C ALA A 76 -8.14 12.55 -6.24
N GLN A 77 -8.53 12.39 -7.51
CA GLN A 77 -7.82 11.52 -8.45
C GLN A 77 -6.39 12.00 -8.72
N VAL A 78 -6.20 13.32 -8.87
CA VAL A 78 -4.86 13.91 -9.03
C VAL A 78 -4.03 13.72 -7.76
N ALA A 79 -4.60 13.98 -6.59
CA ALA A 79 -3.94 13.78 -5.30
C ALA A 79 -3.51 12.32 -5.10
N LEU A 80 -4.40 11.36 -5.42
CA LEU A 80 -4.09 9.93 -5.31
C LEU A 80 -2.95 9.52 -6.25
N THR A 81 -2.99 9.99 -7.50
CA THR A 81 -1.93 9.72 -8.49
C THR A 81 -0.59 10.30 -8.02
N ALA A 82 -0.59 11.53 -7.48
CA ALA A 82 0.62 12.14 -6.93
C ALA A 82 1.16 11.36 -5.72
N ALA A 83 0.28 10.88 -4.83
CA ALA A 83 0.69 10.11 -3.65
C ALA A 83 1.35 8.78 -4.01
N THR A 84 0.88 8.11 -5.07
CA THR A 84 1.50 6.85 -5.57
C THR A 84 2.90 7.05 -6.16
N ALA A 85 3.27 8.27 -6.54
CA ALA A 85 4.61 8.56 -7.07
C ALA A 85 5.68 8.77 -5.98
N GLY A 86 5.27 9.02 -4.74
CA GLY A 86 6.18 9.19 -3.60
C GLY A 86 6.54 7.86 -2.93
N THR A 87 7.28 7.90 -1.81
CA THR A 87 7.59 6.70 -0.99
C THR A 87 6.80 6.63 0.33
N SER A 88 6.03 7.68 0.66
CA SER A 88 5.31 7.76 1.93
C SER A 88 4.03 6.93 1.90
N VAL A 89 3.91 6.03 2.87
CA VAL A 89 2.69 5.24 3.13
C VAL A 89 1.59 6.13 3.69
N ALA A 90 1.93 7.02 4.61
CA ALA A 90 0.98 7.97 5.20
C ALA A 90 0.32 8.88 4.13
N GLN A 91 1.10 9.36 3.16
CA GLN A 91 0.56 10.17 2.06
C GLN A 91 -0.42 9.38 1.19
N ARG A 92 -0.10 8.12 0.85
CA ARG A 92 -1.01 7.23 0.11
C ARG A 92 -2.32 7.01 0.86
N SER A 93 -2.22 6.63 2.13
CA SER A 93 -3.39 6.39 2.99
C SER A 93 -4.25 7.65 3.17
N SER A 94 -3.65 8.84 3.23
CA SER A 94 -4.40 10.10 3.28
C SER A 94 -5.15 10.37 1.97
N ALA A 95 -4.45 10.29 0.83
CA ALA A 95 -5.05 10.55 -0.48
C ALA A 95 -6.13 9.53 -0.84
N GLU A 96 -5.95 8.27 -0.43
CA GLU A 96 -6.95 7.22 -0.57
C GLU A 96 -8.25 7.53 0.19
N ARG A 97 -8.16 8.00 1.44
CA ARG A 97 -9.35 8.40 2.23
C ARG A 97 -10.10 9.58 1.60
N GLU A 98 -9.37 10.55 1.07
CA GLU A 98 -9.95 11.68 0.32
C GLU A 98 -10.65 11.19 -0.96
N PHE A 99 -10.01 10.26 -1.67
CA PHE A 99 -10.58 9.62 -2.85
C PHE A 99 -11.86 8.85 -2.53
N ASP A 100 -11.87 8.02 -1.49
CA ASP A 100 -13.05 7.26 -1.05
C ASP A 100 -14.22 8.19 -0.69
N THR A 101 -13.92 9.29 0.01
CA THR A 101 -14.92 10.32 0.36
C THR A 101 -15.51 10.95 -0.90
N ALA A 102 -14.68 11.32 -1.87
CA ALA A 102 -15.13 11.92 -3.12
C ALA A 102 -15.93 10.94 -3.98
N VAL A 103 -15.51 9.67 -4.06
CA VAL A 103 -16.27 8.61 -4.75
C VAL A 103 -17.62 8.42 -4.09
N GLY A 104 -17.70 8.35 -2.76
CA GLY A 104 -18.95 8.22 -2.03
C GLY A 104 -19.94 9.36 -2.35
N GLN A 105 -19.46 10.59 -2.50
CA GLN A 105 -20.29 11.73 -2.91
C GLN A 105 -20.81 11.59 -4.34
N VAL A 106 -19.99 11.10 -5.27
CA VAL A 106 -20.43 10.83 -6.65
C VAL A 106 -21.47 9.71 -6.67
N LEU A 107 -21.28 8.65 -5.88
CA LEU A 107 -22.24 7.54 -5.80
C LEU A 107 -23.58 7.98 -5.21
N ALA A 108 -23.57 8.90 -4.25
CA ALA A 108 -24.79 9.49 -3.69
C ALA A 108 -25.64 10.24 -4.74
N LEU A 109 -25.04 10.74 -5.83
CA LEU A 109 -25.80 11.34 -6.93
C LEU A 109 -26.75 10.33 -7.59
N GLY A 110 -26.45 9.04 -7.57
CA GLY A 110 -27.36 8.01 -8.07
C GLY A 110 -28.72 8.01 -7.36
N GLN A 111 -28.76 8.37 -6.07
CA GLN A 111 -30.01 8.49 -5.31
C GLN A 111 -30.84 9.70 -5.77
N THR A 112 -30.16 10.78 -6.17
CA THR A 112 -30.81 12.03 -6.64
C THR A 112 -31.21 11.93 -8.11
N TYR A 113 -30.49 11.14 -8.90
CA TYR A 113 -30.70 10.97 -10.34
C TYR A 113 -30.96 9.48 -10.68
N PRO A 114 -32.22 8.99 -10.57
CA PRO A 114 -32.54 7.58 -10.80
C PRO A 114 -32.11 7.04 -12.17
N GLN A 115 -32.15 7.88 -13.20
CA GLN A 115 -31.71 7.51 -14.55
C GLN A 115 -30.21 7.17 -14.61
N LEU A 116 -29.38 7.92 -13.87
CA LEU A 116 -27.95 7.63 -13.71
C LEU A 116 -27.75 6.29 -12.98
N ASN A 117 -28.52 6.06 -11.92
CA ASN A 117 -28.42 4.82 -11.14
C ASN A 117 -28.77 3.57 -11.95
N SER A 118 -29.70 3.69 -12.90
CA SER A 118 -30.04 2.62 -13.84
C SER A 118 -29.11 2.51 -15.05
N SER A 119 -28.15 3.42 -15.20
CA SER A 119 -27.24 3.40 -16.35
C SER A 119 -26.25 2.25 -16.22
N ASN A 120 -26.20 1.37 -17.22
CA ASN A 120 -25.24 0.26 -17.27
C ASN A 120 -23.80 0.72 -17.08
N ASN A 121 -23.42 1.89 -17.61
CA ASN A 121 -22.07 2.43 -17.45
C ASN A 121 -21.77 2.77 -15.99
N PHE A 122 -22.72 3.38 -15.27
CA PHE A 122 -22.55 3.76 -13.87
C PHE A 122 -22.54 2.54 -12.94
N LEU A 123 -23.40 1.55 -13.20
CA LEU A 123 -23.41 0.27 -12.47
C LEU A 123 -22.11 -0.51 -12.67
N ASN A 124 -21.60 -0.58 -13.91
CA ASN A 124 -20.33 -1.22 -14.20
C ASN A 124 -19.16 -0.53 -13.47
N LEU A 125 -19.16 0.80 -13.39
CA LEU A 125 -18.12 1.54 -12.68
C LEU A 125 -18.18 1.30 -11.17
N GLN A 126 -19.38 1.28 -10.58
CA GLN A 126 -19.57 0.89 -9.18
C GLN A 126 -19.00 -0.49 -8.89
N GLN A 127 -19.31 -1.48 -9.74
CA GLN A 127 -18.78 -2.83 -9.58
C GLN A 127 -17.24 -2.86 -9.67
N ASN A 128 -16.66 -2.19 -10.66
CA ASN A 128 -15.20 -2.11 -10.80
C ASN A 128 -14.53 -1.42 -9.60
N LEU A 129 -15.16 -0.39 -9.03
CA LEU A 129 -14.68 0.29 -7.83
C LEU A 129 -14.76 -0.61 -6.60
N ALA A 130 -15.83 -1.39 -6.45
CA ALA A 130 -15.96 -2.38 -5.38
C ALA A 130 -14.92 -3.51 -5.51
N ASP A 131 -14.79 -4.09 -6.71
CA ASP A 131 -13.84 -5.16 -7.00
C ASP A 131 -12.38 -4.71 -6.77
N THR A 132 -12.08 -3.44 -7.01
CA THR A 132 -10.75 -2.87 -6.76
C THR A 132 -10.54 -2.57 -5.29
N GLU A 133 -11.57 -2.17 -4.54
CA GLU A 133 -11.48 -1.99 -3.09
C GLU A 133 -11.22 -3.31 -2.37
N ASP A 134 -11.90 -4.39 -2.75
CA ASP A 134 -11.64 -5.72 -2.19
C ASP A 134 -10.18 -6.13 -2.40
N LYS A 135 -9.65 -5.96 -3.62
CA LYS A 135 -8.24 -6.25 -3.94
C LYS A 135 -7.28 -5.35 -3.17
N LEU A 136 -7.63 -4.07 -3.02
CA LEU A 136 -6.84 -3.11 -2.27
C LEU A 136 -6.80 -3.50 -0.78
N ALA A 137 -7.91 -3.96 -0.19
CA ALA A 137 -7.96 -4.44 1.19
C ALA A 137 -6.98 -5.61 1.42
N PHE A 138 -6.97 -6.60 0.51
CA PHE A 138 -5.98 -7.68 0.55
C PHE A 138 -4.54 -7.17 0.38
N ALA A 139 -4.31 -6.21 -0.53
CA ALA A 139 -2.98 -5.62 -0.71
C ALA A 139 -2.48 -4.88 0.54
N ARG A 140 -3.36 -4.13 1.22
CA ARG A 140 -3.07 -3.44 2.49
C ARG A 140 -2.72 -4.47 3.58
N GLN A 141 -3.49 -5.55 3.70
CA GLN A 141 -3.18 -6.63 4.64
C GLN A 141 -1.82 -7.25 4.35
N TYR A 142 -1.55 -7.60 3.09
CA TYR A 142 -0.29 -8.20 2.67
C TYR A 142 0.92 -7.31 2.97
N TYR A 143 0.79 -6.01 2.71
CA TYR A 143 1.79 -5.01 3.09
C TYR A 143 2.02 -4.97 4.60
N ASN A 144 0.95 -4.92 5.39
CA ASN A 144 1.04 -4.89 6.85
C ASN A 144 1.71 -6.15 7.42
N ASP A 145 1.44 -7.33 6.85
CA ASP A 145 2.10 -8.58 7.25
C ASP A 145 3.61 -8.57 6.92
N ALA A 146 3.98 -8.01 5.76
CA ALA A 146 5.38 -7.82 5.38
C ALA A 146 6.09 -6.82 6.30
N ALA A 147 5.46 -5.67 6.57
CA ALA A 147 5.98 -4.64 7.48
C ALA A 147 6.14 -5.20 8.91
N ALA A 148 5.16 -5.95 9.41
CA ALA A 148 5.22 -6.62 10.70
C ALA A 148 6.40 -7.61 10.77
N THR A 149 6.69 -8.30 9.66
CA THR A 149 7.82 -9.23 9.59
C THR A 149 9.15 -8.48 9.70
N VAL A 150 9.33 -7.37 8.97
CA VAL A 150 10.52 -6.52 9.11
C VAL A 150 10.65 -6.01 10.54
N ASN A 151 9.59 -5.41 11.10
CA ASN A 151 9.60 -4.85 12.44
C ASN A 151 9.94 -5.93 13.50
N ARG A 152 9.35 -7.13 13.39
CA ARG A 152 9.67 -8.28 14.26
C ARG A 152 11.12 -8.72 14.16
N LEU A 153 11.68 -8.80 12.95
CA LEU A 153 13.08 -9.17 12.76
C LEU A 153 14.00 -8.12 13.38
N ARG A 154 13.66 -6.84 13.30
CA ARG A 154 14.45 -5.76 13.92
C ARG A 154 14.44 -5.80 15.44
N THR A 155 13.39 -6.32 16.07
CA THR A 155 13.25 -6.37 17.54
C THR A 155 13.66 -7.70 18.18
N THR A 156 13.90 -8.75 17.39
CA THR A 156 14.12 -10.12 17.91
C THR A 156 15.58 -10.56 17.74
N ILE A 157 16.11 -11.28 18.74
CA ILE A 157 17.45 -11.90 18.68
C ILE A 157 17.44 -13.12 17.74
N PRO A 158 18.50 -13.37 16.95
CA PRO A 158 19.77 -12.63 16.89
C PRO A 158 19.76 -11.44 15.91
N TRP A 159 18.67 -11.22 15.19
CA TRP A 159 18.59 -10.31 14.04
C TRP A 159 18.69 -8.83 14.41
N MET A 160 18.23 -8.44 15.60
CA MET A 160 18.32 -7.07 16.13
C MET A 160 19.74 -6.48 16.03
N PHE A 161 20.79 -7.29 16.24
CA PHE A 161 22.18 -6.84 16.17
C PHE A 161 22.66 -6.55 14.74
N VAL A 162 21.98 -7.11 13.73
CA VAL A 162 22.32 -6.96 12.31
C VAL A 162 21.45 -5.89 11.63
N ALA A 163 20.27 -5.58 12.18
CA ALA A 163 19.30 -4.66 11.62
C ALA A 163 19.88 -3.28 11.22
N GLY A 164 20.65 -2.65 12.11
CA GLY A 164 21.27 -1.35 11.83
C GLY A 164 22.29 -1.41 10.69
N LEU A 165 23.06 -2.49 10.61
CA LEU A 165 24.07 -2.70 9.57
C LEU A 165 23.45 -3.07 8.22
N ALA A 166 22.29 -3.70 8.22
CA ALA A 166 21.53 -4.02 7.01
C ALA A 166 20.83 -2.79 6.38
N GLY A 167 20.85 -1.63 7.05
CA GLY A 167 20.17 -0.42 6.58
C GLY A 167 18.65 -0.56 6.53
N VAL A 168 18.09 -1.55 7.24
CA VAL A 168 16.65 -1.81 7.24
C VAL A 168 16.00 -1.03 8.38
N GLY A 169 15.21 -0.03 8.02
CA GLY A 169 14.46 0.83 8.94
C GLY A 169 13.20 0.17 9.47
N GLU A 170 12.56 0.81 10.44
CA GLU A 170 11.19 0.45 10.83
C GLU A 170 10.25 0.76 9.66
N ARG A 171 9.29 -0.13 9.43
CA ARG A 171 8.29 0.05 8.38
C ARG A 171 6.97 0.46 9.04
N GLU A 172 6.41 1.58 8.59
CA GLU A 172 5.09 2.02 9.03
C GLU A 172 4.01 1.05 8.54
N PHE A 173 2.93 0.89 9.31
CA PHE A 173 1.76 0.16 8.85
C PHE A 173 0.88 1.04 7.98
N TYR A 174 0.26 0.43 6.97
CA TYR A 174 -0.82 1.05 6.21
C TYR A 174 -2.05 1.15 7.11
N GLN A 175 -2.45 2.38 7.43
CA GLN A 175 -3.64 2.63 8.24
C GLN A 175 -4.88 2.18 7.46
N LEU A 176 -5.69 1.31 8.07
CA LEU A 176 -6.98 0.94 7.52
C LEU A 176 -7.93 2.14 7.67
N PRO A 177 -8.74 2.46 6.64
CA PRO A 177 -9.85 3.38 6.81
C PRO A 177 -10.75 2.87 7.96
N GLN A 178 -11.06 3.73 8.92
CA GLN A 178 -12.12 3.48 9.91
C GLN A 178 -13.47 3.85 9.32
#